data_AF-A0AAD5B7H5-F1
#
_entry.id   AF-A0AAD5B7H5-F1
#
_cell.length_a   1.000
_cell.length_b   1.000
_cell.length_c   1.000
_cell.angle_alpha   90.00
_cell.angle_beta   90.00
_cell.angle_gamma   90.00
#
_symmetry.space_group_name_H-M   'P 1'
#
loop_
_entity.id
_entity.type
_entity.pdbx_description
1 polymer ?
#
loop_
_entity_poly.entity_id
_entity_poly.type
_entity_poly.pdbx_seq_one_letter_code
_entity_poly.pdbx_strand_id
1 'polypeptide(L)'
;IPRAVVMTMGDLLCPAVRNNMKYIYISKIIKNKMEDCSNKLQIPMNCIFPVKNYHEQTETNDDMDVLLLLALKQIAHFANDHV
;
A
#
# COMPACT_ATOMS: atom_id res chain seq x y z
N ILE A 1 20.05 -0.24 -5.70
CA ILE A 1 19.18 -1.37 -5.27
C ILE A 1 17.76 -0.84 -5.14
N PRO A 2 16.79 -1.33 -5.94
CA PRO A 2 15.39 -0.94 -5.81
C PRO A 2 14.86 -1.26 -4.41
N ARG A 3 14.09 -0.34 -3.83
CA ARG A 3 13.38 -0.55 -2.57
C ARG A 3 11.90 -0.26 -2.79
N ALA A 4 11.06 -1.19 -2.32
CA ALA A 4 9.62 -1.03 -2.28
C ALA A 4 9.12 -1.47 -0.91
N VAL A 5 8.09 -0.80 -0.40
CA VAL A 5 7.50 -1.09 0.89
C VAL A 5 6.02 -1.36 0.72
N VAL A 6 5.59 -2.51 1.22
CA VAL A 6 4.19 -2.87 1.32
C VAL A 6 3.71 -2.50 2.72
N MET A 7 2.79 -1.55 2.81
CA MET A 7 2.20 -1.11 4.08
C MET A 7 0.82 -1.76 4.22
N THR A 8 0.61 -2.50 5.31
CA THR A 8 -0.67 -3.17 5.59
C THR A 8 -1.42 -2.51 6.76
N MET A 9 -2.60 -3.02 7.13
CA MET A 9 -3.35 -2.55 8.30
C MET A 9 -3.92 -1.13 8.21
N GLY A 10 -4.03 -0.57 7.01
CA GLY A 10 -4.69 0.73 6.80
C GLY A 10 -6.17 0.73 7.17
N ASP A 11 -6.90 -0.35 6.88
CA ASP A 11 -8.32 -0.49 7.23
C ASP A 11 -8.57 -0.58 8.73
N LEU A 12 -7.63 -1.14 9.50
CA LEU A 12 -7.73 -1.19 10.95
C LEU A 12 -7.50 0.18 11.61
N LEU A 13 -6.69 1.03 10.99
CA LEU A 13 -6.35 2.36 11.49
C LEU A 13 -7.38 3.43 11.12
N CYS A 14 -8.15 3.23 10.04
CA CYS A 14 -9.09 4.21 9.54
C CYS A 14 -10.45 3.58 9.23
N PRO A 15 -11.51 3.86 10.02
CA PRO A 15 -12.84 3.32 9.78
C PRO A 15 -13.41 3.66 8.39
N ALA A 16 -13.07 4.84 7.85
CA ALA A 16 -13.47 5.20 6.49
C ALA A 16 -12.89 4.26 5.43
N VAL A 17 -11.62 3.86 5.59
CA VAL A 17 -10.96 2.89 4.70
C VAL A 17 -11.54 1.49 4.88
N ARG A 18 -11.86 1.09 6.13
CA ARG A 18 -12.54 -0.18 6.39
C ARG A 18 -13.88 -0.29 5.67
N ASN A 19 -14.64 0.81 5.64
CA ASN A 19 -15.95 0.85 5.00
C ASN A 19 -15.84 0.94 3.47
N ASN A 20 -14.81 1.63 2.96
CA ASN A 20 -14.57 1.76 1.53
C ASN A 20 -13.07 1.94 1.26
N MET A 21 -12.47 0.91 0.66
CA MET A 21 -11.03 0.84 0.37
C MET A 21 -10.55 1.93 -0.59
N LYS A 22 -11.44 2.55 -1.37
CA LYS A 22 -11.09 3.68 -2.25
C LYS A 22 -10.56 4.89 -1.47
N TYR A 23 -10.86 4.98 -0.18
CA TYR A 23 -10.31 6.02 0.68
C TYR A 23 -8.86 5.77 1.14
N ILE A 24 -8.24 4.63 0.81
CA ILE A 24 -6.88 4.30 1.27
C ILE A 24 -5.85 5.38 0.91
N TYR A 25 -5.91 5.94 -0.30
CA TYR A 25 -5.00 7.01 -0.76
C TYR A 25 -5.49 8.43 -0.44
N ILE A 26 -6.74 8.57 0.02
CA ILE A 26 -7.37 9.87 0.31
C ILE A 26 -7.31 10.18 1.82
N SER A 27 -7.38 9.14 2.65
CA SER A 27 -7.43 9.26 4.09
C SER A 27 -6.17 9.93 4.64
N LYS A 28 -6.38 11.04 5.37
CA LYS A 28 -5.30 11.76 6.05
C LYS A 28 -4.54 10.89 7.05
N ILE A 29 -5.24 9.96 7.72
CA ILE A 29 -4.62 9.02 8.66
C ILE A 29 -3.62 8.12 7.93
N ILE A 30 -4.02 7.58 6.77
CA ILE A 30 -3.15 6.71 5.98
C ILE A 30 -1.98 7.50 5.39
N LYS A 31 -2.23 8.69 4.85
CA LYS A 31 -1.19 9.58 4.34
C LYS A 31 -0.12 9.86 5.40
N ASN A 32 -0.52 10.25 6.61
CA ASN A 32 0.41 10.50 7.71
C ASN A 32 1.22 9.23 8.05
N LYS A 33 0.62 8.04 8.00
CA LYS A 33 1.34 6.77 8.23
C LYS A 33 2.32 6.43 7.13
N MET A 34 1.99 6.74 5.88
CA MET A 34 2.93 6.62 4.77
C MET A 34 4.10 7.60 4.94
N GLU A 35 3.84 8.85 5.36
CA GLU A 35 4.89 9.84 5.64
C GLU A 35 5.78 9.40 6.81
N ASP A 36 5.21 8.89 7.90
CA ASP A 36 5.95 8.28 9.01
C ASP A 36 6.87 7.15 8.50
N CYS A 37 6.35 6.28 7.63
CA CYS A 37 7.07 5.16 7.05
C CYS A 37 8.22 5.64 6.13
N SER A 38 7.95 6.63 5.27
CA SER A 38 8.91 7.30 4.39
C SER A 38 10.09 7.86 5.20
N ASN A 39 9.78 8.62 6.25
CA ASN A 39 10.78 9.24 7.11
C ASN A 39 11.62 8.22 7.88
N LYS A 40 10.99 7.14 8.39
CA LYS A 40 11.70 6.10 9.15
C LYS A 40 12.61 5.24 8.28
N LEU A 41 12.14 4.87 7.08
CA LEU A 41 12.86 3.97 6.18
C LEU A 41 13.79 4.70 5.21
N GLN A 42 13.74 6.04 5.19
CA GLN A 42 14.48 6.90 4.28
C GLN A 42 14.24 6.48 2.82
N ILE A 43 12.95 6.35 2.48
CA ILE A 43 12.47 6.01 1.13
C ILE A 43 11.43 7.04 0.69
N PRO A 44 11.32 7.34 -0.60
CA PRO A 44 10.30 8.25 -1.07
C PRO A 44 8.90 7.62 -0.97
N MET A 45 7.88 8.48 -0.84
CA MET A 45 6.47 8.08 -0.69
C MET A 45 5.94 7.24 -1.86
N ASN A 46 6.45 7.46 -3.08
CA ASN A 46 6.04 6.70 -4.26
C ASN A 46 6.56 5.24 -4.26
N CYS A 47 7.44 4.88 -3.32
CA CYS A 47 7.89 3.51 -3.10
C CYS A 47 7.09 2.77 -2.01
N ILE A 48 6.02 3.39 -1.48
CA ILE A 48 5.20 2.86 -0.39
C ILE A 48 3.81 2.54 -0.92
N PHE A 49 3.40 1.28 -0.80
CA PHE A 49 2.15 0.77 -1.35
C PHE A 49 1.24 0.30 -0.21
N PRO A 50 0.19 1.07 0.13
CA PRO A 50 -0.84 0.59 1.05
C PRO A 50 -1.66 -0.52 0.38
N VAL A 51 -1.65 -1.70 0.98
CA VAL A 51 -2.46 -2.84 0.55
C VAL A 51 -3.14 -3.44 1.78
N LYS A 52 -4.06 -4.37 1.58
CA LYS A 52 -4.50 -5.28 2.64
C LYS A 52 -4.29 -6.70 2.15
N ASN A 53 -3.56 -7.46 2.96
CA ASN A 53 -3.08 -8.79 2.66
C ASN A 53 -3.05 -9.56 3.98
N TYR A 54 -4.18 -10.18 4.33
CA TYR A 54 -4.34 -10.94 5.57
C TYR A 54 -4.53 -12.43 5.28
N HIS A 55 -3.94 -13.26 6.13
CA HIS A 55 -3.98 -14.73 5.98
C HIS A 55 -5.40 -15.33 6.03
N GLU A 56 -6.37 -14.62 6.62
CA GLU A 56 -7.78 -15.05 6.73
C GLU A 56 -8.65 -14.58 5.56
N GLN A 57 -8.10 -13.84 4.59
CA GLN A 57 -8.86 -13.44 3.40
C GLN A 57 -9.09 -14.63 2.49
N THR A 58 -10.35 -15.04 2.42
CA THR A 58 -10.82 -16.19 1.63
C THR A 58 -11.54 -15.76 0.35
N GLU A 59 -12.00 -14.50 0.27
CA GLU A 59 -12.73 -13.94 -0.87
C GLU A 59 -11.91 -12.88 -1.60
N THR A 60 -12.04 -12.85 -2.93
CA THR A 60 -11.51 -11.79 -3.80
C THR A 60 -12.34 -10.52 -3.68
N ASN A 61 -11.69 -9.36 -3.78
CA ASN A 61 -12.35 -8.06 -3.72
C ASN A 61 -11.66 -7.10 -4.69
N ASP A 62 -12.38 -6.66 -5.71
CA ASP A 62 -11.79 -5.87 -6.81
C ASP A 62 -11.05 -4.62 -6.33
N ASP A 63 -11.59 -3.88 -5.36
CA ASP A 63 -10.93 -2.69 -4.83
C ASP A 63 -9.62 -3.05 -4.10
N MET A 64 -9.58 -4.22 -3.44
CA MET A 64 -8.37 -4.75 -2.81
C MET A 64 -7.35 -5.24 -3.85
N ASP A 65 -7.82 -6.02 -4.80
CA ASP A 65 -7.01 -6.71 -5.80
C ASP A 65 -6.33 -5.69 -6.71
N VAL A 66 -7.02 -4.58 -7.06
CA VAL A 66 -6.42 -3.47 -7.79
C VAL A 66 -5.23 -2.87 -7.02
N LEU A 67 -5.33 -2.68 -5.71
CA LEU A 67 -4.21 -2.14 -4.91
C LEU A 67 -3.02 -3.11 -4.89
N LEU A 68 -3.28 -4.40 -4.72
CA LEU A 68 -2.25 -5.43 -4.71
C LEU A 68 -1.56 -5.55 -6.08
N LEU A 69 -2.36 -5.59 -7.16
CA LEU A 69 -1.85 -5.67 -8.53
C LEU A 69 -1.05 -4.42 -8.91
N LEU A 70 -1.49 -3.22 -8.50
CA LEU A 70 -0.73 -1.98 -8.71
C LEU A 70 0.60 -2.00 -7.97
N ALA A 71 0.63 -2.49 -6.73
CA ALA A 71 1.86 -2.64 -5.95
C ALA A 71 2.83 -3.62 -6.65
N LEU A 72 2.35 -4.80 -7.03
CA LEU A 72 3.16 -5.81 -7.72
C LEU A 72 3.69 -5.31 -9.06
N LYS A 73 2.85 -4.61 -9.83
CA LYS A 73 3.26 -4.00 -11.11
C LYS A 73 4.38 -2.99 -10.91
N GLN A 74 4.29 -2.10 -9.91
CA GLN A 74 5.34 -1.13 -9.65
C GLN A 74 6.62 -1.78 -9.10
N ILE A 75 6.51 -2.80 -8.25
CA ILE A 75 7.66 -3.58 -7.77
C ILE A 75 8.38 -4.25 -8.94
N ALA A 76 7.64 -4.88 -9.86
CA ALA A 76 8.21 -5.49 -11.06
C ALA A 76 8.89 -4.46 -11.97
N HIS A 77 8.27 -3.29 -12.13
CA HIS A 77 8.87 -2.19 -12.89
C HIS A 77 10.18 -1.70 -12.27
N PHE A 78 10.21 -1.47 -10.96
CA PHE A 78 11.44 -1.12 -10.25
C PHE A 78 12.51 -2.19 -10.46
N ALA A 79 12.18 -3.48 -10.34
CA ALA A 79 13.15 -4.54 -10.57
C ALA A 79 13.74 -4.53 -11.99
N ASN A 80 12.92 -4.21 -13.00
CA ASN A 80 13.33 -4.18 -14.41
C ASN A 80 14.10 -2.93 -14.82
N ASP A 81 13.82 -1.78 -14.19
CA ASP A 81 14.53 -0.51 -14.45
C ASP A 81 15.94 -0.47 -13.85
N HIS A 82 16.29 -1.45 -13.02
CA HIS A 82 17.61 -1.62 -12.43
C HIS A 82 18.51 -2.63 -13.18
N VAL A 83 18.16 -2.96 -14.43
CA VAL A 83 18.98 -3.73 -15.37
C VAL A 83 19.96 -2.82 -16.11
#